data_AF-A0AA88XMP9-F1
#
_entry.id   AF-A0AA88XMP9-F1
#
_cell.length_a   1.000
_cell.length_b   1.000
_cell.length_c   1.000
_cell.angle_alpha   90.00
_cell.angle_beta   90.00
_cell.angle_gamma   90.00
#
_symmetry.space_group_name_H-M   'P 1'
#
loop_
_entity.id
_entity.type
_entity.pdbx_description
1 polymer ?
#
loop_
_entity_poly.entity_id
_entity_poly.type
_entity_poly.pdbx_seq_one_letter_code
_entity_poly.pdbx_strand_id
1 'polypeptide(L)'
;MEYVENGSLKAYLDKARETGNLIGHPRLLNICIDVAKVGQGHLDNIKPVKHPSLLNICIDMSQGMDYLASINMVHSDLAARNILLTDTYKAKITDFGLSKTLMANKDYYRRQRKCKIPAFYVAPEYFAEQKLSVKGDVWGYGVMMWECFSMGDIPNLFGTETELGKIAYHTLEQGSRLSKPDGCPDSVYDLMGKCWKWEPELRPTFTQIHARCFHDSDHHHKHRHDTREDRHHAAMYAQGSGAVNGPVQHSPIHTDAVVSLSKVQPGICLSGSKDKNVVLYDYQSKKIEDRWTGHEREITKVKYGAICQGIFSASRDKSVKLWRRGNADTIREYLGHELVVSALDLNQGDFYLKVYTCL
;
A
#
# COMPACT_ATOMS: atom_id res chain seq x y z
N MET A 1 11.43 -20.57 21.01
CA MET A 1 10.97 -19.54 20.06
C MET A 1 12.11 -19.23 19.13
N GLU A 2 11.83 -19.08 17.84
CA GLU A 2 12.79 -18.55 16.88
C GLU A 2 13.01 -17.06 17.18
N TYR A 3 14.26 -16.58 17.12
CA TYR A 3 14.56 -15.16 17.29
C TYR A 3 14.13 -14.40 16.04
N VAL A 4 13.50 -13.24 16.22
CA VAL A 4 12.94 -12.45 15.12
C VAL A 4 13.40 -11.00 15.23
N GLU A 5 14.29 -10.58 14.34
CA GLU A 5 15.00 -9.30 14.40
C GLU A 5 14.10 -8.05 14.27
N ASN A 6 13.06 -8.10 13.44
CA ASN A 6 12.19 -6.94 13.19
C ASN A 6 11.08 -6.77 14.24
N GLY A 7 11.04 -7.63 15.27
CA GLY A 7 10.05 -7.56 16.35
C GLY A 7 8.61 -7.81 15.87
N SER A 8 7.64 -7.20 16.54
CA SER A 8 6.22 -7.34 16.20
C SER A 8 5.82 -6.47 15.01
N LEU A 9 4.84 -6.93 14.23
CA LEU A 9 4.26 -6.16 13.13
C LEU A 9 3.70 -4.82 13.64
N LYS A 10 3.12 -4.78 14.84
CA LYS A 10 2.65 -3.51 15.43
C LYS A 10 3.79 -2.50 15.62
N ALA A 11 4.91 -2.92 16.22
CA ALA A 11 6.06 -2.05 16.41
C ALA A 11 6.66 -1.59 15.07
N TYR A 12 6.67 -2.49 14.08
CA TYR A 12 7.06 -2.19 12.71
C TYR A 12 6.17 -1.10 12.08
N LEU A 13 4.84 -1.24 12.18
CA LEU A 13 3.87 -0.28 11.65
C LEU A 13 3.86 1.05 12.42
N ASP A 14 4.10 1.04 13.73
CA ASP A 14 4.18 2.26 14.54
C ASP A 14 5.39 3.09 14.16
N LYS A 15 6.55 2.42 14.10
CA LYS A 15 7.81 3.02 13.62
C LYS A 15 7.65 3.55 12.21
N ALA A 16 6.89 2.83 11.39
CA ALA A 16 6.57 3.23 10.04
C ALA A 16 5.80 4.54 9.92
N ARG A 17 4.77 4.69 10.76
CA ARG A 17 3.91 5.86 10.81
C ARG A 17 4.65 7.07 11.37
N GLU A 18 5.38 6.90 12.47
CA GLU A 18 6.12 7.97 13.15
C GLU A 18 7.19 8.59 12.27
N THR A 19 7.94 7.76 11.56
CA THR A 19 9.03 8.23 10.70
C THR A 19 8.54 8.68 9.32
N GLY A 20 7.24 8.54 9.04
CA GLY A 20 6.67 8.63 7.68
C GLY A 20 7.29 7.62 6.70
N ASN A 21 8.07 6.67 7.23
CA ASN A 21 8.91 5.69 6.58
C ASN A 21 8.66 4.36 7.28
N LEU A 22 7.78 3.53 6.75
CA LEU A 22 7.91 2.08 6.93
C LEU A 22 9.39 1.72 6.85
N ILE A 23 9.96 1.24 7.95
CA ILE A 23 11.30 0.68 7.94
C ILE A 23 11.18 -0.61 7.17
N GLY A 24 11.15 -0.47 5.86
CA GLY A 24 10.88 -1.51 4.90
C GLY A 24 9.66 -1.32 3.98
N HIS A 25 9.27 -0.08 3.68
CA HIS A 25 8.47 0.26 2.50
C HIS A 25 8.87 1.66 2.00
N PRO A 26 8.78 1.96 0.71
CA PRO A 26 9.90 2.54 -0.02
C PRO A 26 9.96 4.07 -0.08
N ARG A 27 9.79 4.73 1.07
CA ARG A 27 10.18 6.15 1.24
C ARG A 27 11.65 6.38 1.62
N LEU A 28 12.47 5.33 1.64
CA LEU A 28 13.92 5.38 1.42
C LEU A 28 14.18 4.73 0.04
N LEU A 29 14.33 5.48 -1.05
CA LEU A 29 15.58 6.15 -1.41
C LEU A 29 16.71 5.99 -0.38
N ASN A 30 17.73 5.22 -0.79
CA ASN A 30 18.95 4.76 -0.09
C ASN A 30 18.74 3.41 0.65
N ILE A 31 19.15 2.24 0.15
CA ILE A 31 20.23 1.88 -0.79
C ILE A 31 19.81 0.63 -1.59
N CYS A 32 19.63 0.78 -2.89
CA CYS A 32 20.32 -0.05 -3.87
C CYS A 32 20.81 0.94 -4.91
N ILE A 33 21.96 1.53 -4.62
CA ILE A 33 22.82 2.07 -5.65
C ILE A 33 23.24 0.83 -6.45
N ASP A 34 22.53 0.54 -7.54
CA ASP A 34 23.14 -0.26 -8.59
C ASP A 34 24.21 0.66 -9.18
N VAL A 35 25.40 0.61 -8.57
CA VAL A 35 26.60 1.04 -9.26
C VAL A 35 26.70 0.04 -10.40
N ALA A 36 26.19 0.41 -11.57
CA ALA A 36 26.55 -0.21 -12.84
C ALA A 36 28.04 0.10 -13.09
N LYS A 37 28.92 -0.50 -12.27
CA LYS A 37 30.29 -0.78 -12.65
C LYS A 37 30.18 -1.96 -13.59
N VAL A 38 30.19 -1.65 -14.88
CA VAL A 38 30.55 -2.60 -15.91
C VAL A 38 31.97 -3.06 -15.59
N GLY A 39 32.08 -4.20 -14.92
CA GLY A 39 33.31 -4.94 -14.70
C GLY A 39 32.91 -6.40 -14.61
N GLN A 40 33.18 -7.14 -15.69
CA GLN A 40 32.84 -8.56 -15.83
C GLN A 40 33.30 -9.37 -14.62
N GLY A 41 32.36 -10.12 -14.04
CA GLY A 41 32.65 -11.18 -13.08
C GLY A 41 31.84 -11.03 -11.79
N HIS A 42 31.01 -12.05 -11.52
CA HIS A 42 30.35 -12.32 -10.23
C HIS A 42 28.98 -11.67 -9.96
N LEU A 43 27.98 -11.94 -10.82
CA LEU A 43 26.57 -11.55 -10.60
C LEU A 43 25.58 -12.72 -10.49
N ASP A 44 26.03 -13.96 -10.31
CA ASP A 44 25.10 -15.11 -10.29
C ASP A 44 24.37 -15.31 -8.94
N ASN A 45 24.65 -14.50 -7.90
CA ASN A 45 24.11 -14.75 -6.55
C ASN A 45 23.45 -13.56 -5.82
N ILE A 46 23.18 -12.43 -6.48
CA ILE A 46 22.41 -11.34 -5.85
C ILE A 46 20.94 -11.45 -6.27
N LYS A 47 20.14 -12.16 -5.47
CA LYS A 47 18.68 -12.16 -5.63
C LYS A 47 18.11 -10.84 -5.08
N PRO A 48 17.30 -10.09 -5.85
CA PRO A 48 16.71 -8.84 -5.36
C PRO A 48 15.77 -9.12 -4.18
N VAL A 49 16.01 -8.47 -3.05
CA VAL A 49 15.18 -8.58 -1.85
C VAL A 49 13.83 -7.91 -2.12
N LYS A 50 12.77 -8.73 -2.23
CA LYS A 50 11.38 -8.25 -2.36
C LYS A 50 10.93 -7.66 -1.02
N HIS A 51 10.71 -6.35 -0.94
CA HIS A 51 10.04 -5.75 0.21
C HIS A 51 8.62 -6.33 0.39
N PRO A 52 8.12 -6.51 1.63
CA PRO A 52 6.79 -7.05 1.85
C PRO A 52 5.77 -6.03 1.35
N SER A 53 4.95 -6.43 0.38
CA SER A 53 3.64 -5.81 0.28
C SER A 53 2.90 -6.11 1.59
N LEU A 54 2.14 -5.17 2.15
CA LEU A 54 1.20 -5.48 3.24
C LEU A 54 0.29 -6.67 2.87
N LEU A 55 0.03 -6.85 1.57
CA LEU A 55 -0.65 -8.02 1.03
C LEU A 55 0.14 -9.32 1.20
N ASN A 56 1.47 -9.32 1.10
CA ASN A 56 2.29 -10.51 1.37
C ASN A 56 2.23 -10.92 2.84
N ILE A 57 2.20 -9.94 3.76
CA ILE A 57 1.98 -10.21 5.19
C ILE A 57 0.60 -10.84 5.38
N CYS A 58 -0.44 -10.30 4.75
CA CYS A 58 -1.78 -10.89 4.77
C CYS A 58 -1.78 -12.33 4.19
N ILE A 59 -1.06 -12.58 3.10
CA ILE A 59 -0.93 -13.92 2.50
C ILE A 59 -0.27 -14.89 3.49
N ASP A 60 0.90 -14.56 4.03
CA ASP A 60 1.61 -15.40 5.01
C ASP A 60 0.72 -15.69 6.24
N MET A 61 0.01 -14.67 6.74
CA MET A 61 -0.91 -14.81 7.87
C MET A 61 -2.13 -15.66 7.53
N SER A 62 -2.72 -15.51 6.35
CA SER A 62 -3.85 -16.33 5.92
C SER A 62 -3.46 -17.80 5.78
N GLN A 63 -2.24 -18.08 5.30
CA GLN A 63 -1.71 -19.44 5.22
C GLN A 63 -1.51 -20.05 6.62
N GLY A 64 -0.94 -19.28 7.56
CA GLY A 64 -0.78 -19.73 8.94
C GLY A 64 -2.11 -20.00 9.64
N MET A 65 -3.09 -19.12 9.45
CA MET A 65 -4.43 -19.31 10.03
C MET A 65 -5.22 -20.45 9.38
N ASP A 66 -5.02 -20.71 8.08
CA ASP A 66 -5.58 -21.88 7.39
C ASP A 66 -5.04 -23.18 7.99
N TYR A 67 -3.74 -23.22 8.28
CA TYR A 67 -3.13 -24.35 8.99
C TYR A 67 -3.74 -24.52 10.40
N LEU A 68 -3.84 -23.46 11.20
CA LEU A 68 -4.46 -23.54 12.54
C LEU A 68 -5.91 -24.04 12.48
N ALA A 69 -6.68 -23.55 11.50
CA ALA A 69 -8.04 -24.03 11.27
C ALA A 69 -8.07 -25.53 10.92
N SER A 70 -7.13 -26.02 10.09
CA SER A 70 -7.05 -27.43 9.69
C SER A 70 -6.81 -28.39 10.87
N ILE A 71 -6.13 -27.91 11.92
CA ILE A 71 -5.89 -28.67 13.16
C ILE A 71 -6.93 -28.33 14.25
N ASN A 72 -8.05 -27.71 13.88
CA ASN A 72 -9.12 -27.30 14.79
C ASN A 72 -8.63 -26.44 15.96
N MET A 73 -7.68 -25.53 15.70
CA MET A 73 -7.15 -24.60 16.70
C MET A 73 -7.69 -23.18 16.48
N VAL A 74 -8.23 -22.59 17.54
CA VAL A 74 -8.64 -21.18 17.59
C VAL A 74 -7.54 -20.37 18.26
N HIS A 75 -7.04 -19.34 17.59
CA HIS A 75 -6.01 -18.44 18.09
C HIS A 75 -6.56 -17.55 19.20
N SER A 76 -7.72 -16.90 18.97
CA SER A 76 -8.47 -16.00 19.86
C SER A 76 -7.85 -14.65 20.21
N ASP A 77 -6.59 -14.42 19.82
CA ASP A 77 -5.90 -13.14 19.99
C ASP A 77 -5.10 -12.73 18.74
N LEU A 78 -5.72 -12.83 17.57
CA LEU A 78 -5.07 -12.46 16.32
C LEU A 78 -5.07 -10.93 16.16
N ALA A 79 -3.89 -10.33 16.17
CA ALA A 79 -3.66 -8.89 16.04
C ALA A 79 -2.22 -8.62 15.57
N ALA A 80 -1.94 -7.43 15.03
CA ALA A 80 -0.60 -7.05 14.57
C ALA A 80 0.48 -7.15 15.67
N ARG A 81 0.13 -6.97 16.95
CA ARG A 81 1.06 -7.16 18.08
C ARG A 81 1.53 -8.62 18.23
N ASN A 82 0.73 -9.57 17.77
CA ASN A 82 0.95 -11.02 17.89
C ASN A 82 1.41 -11.62 16.56
N ILE A 83 2.00 -10.80 15.70
CA ILE A 83 2.65 -11.20 14.46
C ILE A 83 4.11 -10.77 14.54
N LEU A 84 5.03 -11.69 14.27
CA LEU A 84 6.46 -11.42 14.19
C LEU A 84 6.90 -11.36 12.73
N LEU A 85 7.82 -10.45 12.42
CA LEU A 85 8.40 -10.32 11.06
C LEU A 85 9.85 -10.75 11.03
N THR A 86 10.19 -11.78 10.25
CA THR A 86 11.60 -12.19 10.08
C THR A 86 12.42 -11.08 9.41
N ASP A 87 13.74 -11.23 9.41
CA ASP A 87 14.71 -10.44 8.63
C ASP A 87 14.35 -10.37 7.14
N THR A 88 13.84 -11.46 6.58
CA THR A 88 13.31 -11.53 5.21
C THR A 88 11.86 -11.07 5.07
N TYR A 89 11.30 -10.42 6.09
CA TYR A 89 9.92 -9.93 6.14
C TYR A 89 8.83 -11.00 5.97
N LYS A 90 9.10 -12.24 6.39
CA LYS A 90 8.07 -13.27 6.49
C LYS A 90 7.28 -13.10 7.77
N ALA A 91 5.95 -13.16 7.67
CA ALA A 91 5.08 -13.01 8.83
C ALA A 91 4.85 -14.36 9.53
N LYS A 92 4.97 -14.38 10.86
CA LYS A 92 4.77 -15.57 11.69
C LYS A 92 3.81 -15.26 12.83
N ILE A 93 2.83 -16.14 13.03
CA ILE A 93 1.84 -16.05 14.11
C ILE A 93 2.52 -16.38 15.44
N THR A 94 2.28 -15.59 16.48
CA THR A 94 2.79 -15.84 17.83
C THR A 94 1.69 -15.63 18.89
N ASP A 95 2.05 -15.91 20.13
CA ASP A 95 1.20 -15.76 21.33
C ASP A 95 -0.05 -16.64 21.35
N PHE A 96 0.19 -17.94 21.52
CA PHE A 96 -0.85 -18.95 21.69
C PHE A 96 -1.39 -19.05 23.12
N GLY A 97 -1.11 -18.06 23.99
CA GLY A 97 -1.48 -18.09 25.42
C GLY A 97 -2.99 -18.17 25.66
N LEU A 98 -3.78 -17.66 24.71
CA LEU A 98 -5.25 -17.70 24.76
C LEU A 98 -5.87 -18.81 23.88
N SER A 99 -5.06 -19.50 23.08
CA SER A 99 -5.54 -20.44 22.08
C SER A 99 -6.26 -21.65 22.67
N LYS A 100 -7.15 -22.23 21.86
CA LYS A 100 -7.98 -23.39 22.24
C LYS A 100 -8.08 -24.37 21.08
N THR A 101 -7.81 -25.64 21.37
CA THR A 101 -8.14 -26.74 20.46
C THR A 101 -9.60 -27.12 20.63
N LEU A 102 -10.33 -27.16 19.52
CA LEU A 102 -11.72 -27.58 19.48
C LEU A 102 -11.80 -29.12 19.51
N MET A 103 -12.86 -29.64 20.12
CA MET A 103 -13.16 -31.07 20.06
C MET A 103 -13.69 -31.42 18.68
N ALA A 104 -13.43 -32.64 18.18
CA ALA A 104 -13.72 -33.05 16.80
C ALA A 104 -15.17 -32.82 16.30
N ASN A 105 -16.15 -32.74 17.22
CA ASN A 105 -17.56 -32.52 16.90
C ASN A 105 -18.10 -31.17 17.41
N LYS A 106 -17.23 -30.19 17.64
CA LYS A 106 -17.63 -28.85 18.10
C LYS A 106 -16.96 -27.76 17.29
N ASP A 107 -17.77 -26.87 16.74
CA ASP A 107 -17.30 -25.73 15.93
C ASP A 107 -16.88 -24.52 16.80
N TYR A 108 -17.07 -24.63 18.12
CA TYR A 108 -16.69 -23.59 19.07
C TYR A 108 -16.25 -24.14 20.43
N TYR A 109 -15.42 -23.36 21.11
CA TYR A 109 -15.10 -23.49 22.51
C TYR A 109 -15.85 -22.41 23.29
N ARG A 110 -16.66 -22.80 24.29
CA ARG A 110 -17.36 -21.85 25.17
C ARG A 110 -16.56 -21.65 26.44
N ARG A 111 -16.16 -20.40 26.71
CA ARG A 111 -15.50 -20.05 27.96
C ARG A 111 -16.47 -20.09 29.14
N GLN A 112 -16.01 -20.65 30.26
CA GLN A 112 -16.80 -20.75 31.50
C GLN A 112 -16.71 -19.50 32.38
N ARG A 113 -15.67 -18.69 32.24
CA ARG A 113 -15.46 -17.46 33.01
C ARG A 113 -15.17 -16.30 32.06
N LYS A 114 -15.77 -15.13 32.37
CA LYS A 114 -15.41 -13.87 31.72
C LYS A 114 -13.98 -13.50 32.11
N CYS A 115 -13.13 -13.29 31.12
CA CYS A 115 -11.79 -12.75 31.30
C CYS A 115 -11.63 -11.48 30.46
N LYS A 116 -10.62 -10.66 30.79
CA LYS A 116 -10.23 -9.55 29.91
C LYS A 116 -9.82 -10.13 28.57
N ILE A 117 -10.47 -9.68 27.51
CA ILE A 117 -10.18 -10.03 26.12
C ILE A 117 -9.97 -8.75 25.31
N PRO A 118 -9.23 -8.83 24.21
CA PRO A 118 -8.93 -7.67 23.36
C PRO A 118 -10.17 -7.30 22.54
N ALA A 119 -11.10 -6.54 23.13
CA ALA A 119 -12.45 -6.31 22.60
C ALA A 119 -12.50 -5.84 21.14
N PHE A 120 -11.51 -5.09 20.65
CA PHE A 120 -11.49 -4.63 19.25
C PHE A 120 -11.30 -5.74 18.20
N TYR A 121 -10.80 -6.90 18.61
CA TYR A 121 -10.41 -8.01 17.70
C TYR A 121 -11.41 -9.17 17.74
N VAL A 122 -12.37 -9.11 18.66
CA VAL A 122 -13.23 -10.23 18.98
C VAL A 122 -14.58 -10.09 18.28
N ALA A 123 -15.05 -11.20 17.75
CA ALA A 123 -16.31 -11.29 17.02
C ALA A 123 -17.55 -11.12 17.93
N PRO A 124 -18.69 -10.65 17.40
CA PRO A 124 -19.88 -10.32 18.19
C PRO A 124 -20.43 -11.49 19.01
N GLU A 125 -20.36 -12.72 18.48
CA GLU A 125 -20.83 -13.94 19.17
C GLU A 125 -20.10 -14.22 20.49
N TYR A 126 -18.89 -13.69 20.67
CA TYR A 126 -18.20 -13.82 21.95
C TYR A 126 -18.87 -12.97 23.03
N PHE A 127 -19.25 -11.73 22.72
CA PHE A 127 -19.88 -10.84 23.70
C PHE A 127 -21.23 -11.40 24.17
N ALA A 128 -22.00 -12.00 23.25
CA ALA A 128 -23.28 -12.63 23.55
C ALA A 128 -23.13 -14.00 24.25
N GLU A 129 -22.29 -14.90 23.72
CA GLU A 129 -22.33 -16.32 24.08
C GLU A 129 -21.01 -16.89 24.63
N GLN A 130 -19.96 -16.07 24.70
CA GLN A 130 -18.60 -16.49 25.09
C GLN A 130 -18.05 -17.63 24.20
N LYS A 131 -18.50 -17.69 22.94
CA LYS A 131 -18.05 -18.65 21.93
C LYS A 131 -16.76 -18.15 21.28
N LEU A 132 -15.75 -19.02 21.25
CA LEU A 132 -14.53 -18.88 20.47
C LEU A 132 -14.57 -19.92 19.35
N SER A 133 -14.38 -19.50 18.10
CA SER A 133 -14.46 -20.37 16.93
C SER A 133 -13.43 -19.92 15.89
N VAL A 134 -13.16 -20.78 14.91
CA VAL A 134 -12.33 -20.42 13.75
C VAL A 134 -12.96 -19.24 12.99
N LYS A 135 -14.29 -19.15 12.94
CA LYS A 135 -15.00 -18.01 12.34
C LYS A 135 -14.87 -16.72 13.17
N GLY A 136 -14.69 -16.85 14.48
CA GLY A 136 -14.29 -15.74 15.34
C GLY A 136 -12.90 -15.23 15.01
N ASP A 137 -11.95 -16.14 14.70
CA ASP A 137 -10.62 -15.73 14.23
C ASP A 137 -10.65 -15.09 12.85
N VAL A 138 -11.57 -15.48 11.96
CA VAL A 138 -11.77 -14.81 10.66
C VAL A 138 -12.15 -13.34 10.84
N TRP A 139 -12.98 -13.03 11.84
CA TRP A 139 -13.28 -11.65 12.21
C TRP A 139 -12.02 -10.90 12.65
N GLY A 140 -11.26 -11.48 13.58
CA GLY A 140 -9.99 -10.93 14.06
C GLY A 140 -8.97 -10.73 12.95
N TYR A 141 -8.95 -11.63 11.96
CA TYR A 141 -8.11 -11.49 10.76
C TYR A 141 -8.50 -10.26 9.94
N GLY A 142 -9.80 -9.97 9.77
CA GLY A 142 -10.26 -8.74 9.12
C GLY A 142 -9.79 -7.48 9.86
N VAL A 143 -9.81 -7.49 11.20
CA VAL A 143 -9.28 -6.38 12.01
C VAL A 143 -7.76 -6.25 11.87
N MET A 144 -7.03 -7.36 11.83
CA MET A 144 -5.58 -7.38 11.60
C MET A 144 -5.22 -6.86 10.20
N MET A 145 -5.99 -7.22 9.16
CA MET A 145 -5.83 -6.61 7.84
C MET A 145 -6.04 -5.10 7.93
N TRP A 146 -7.08 -4.65 8.64
CA TRP A 146 -7.32 -3.22 8.83
C TRP A 146 -6.10 -2.55 9.50
N GLU A 147 -5.53 -3.12 10.57
CA GLU A 147 -4.29 -2.62 11.18
C GLU A 147 -3.14 -2.51 10.19
N CYS A 148 -2.97 -3.50 9.31
CA CYS A 148 -1.93 -3.47 8.28
C CYS A 148 -2.10 -2.26 7.35
N PHE A 149 -3.31 -2.08 6.81
CA PHE A 149 -3.62 -1.04 5.82
C PHE A 149 -3.87 0.35 6.42
N SER A 150 -4.09 0.44 7.73
CA SER A 150 -4.15 1.70 8.49
C SER A 150 -2.83 2.07 9.14
N MET A 151 -1.74 1.37 8.80
CA MET A 151 -0.40 1.68 9.34
C MET A 151 -0.32 1.57 10.86
N GLY A 152 -1.00 0.58 11.43
CA GLY A 152 -1.00 0.32 12.87
C GLY A 152 -1.84 1.31 13.67
N ASP A 153 -2.87 1.92 13.06
CA ASP A 153 -3.90 2.63 13.83
C ASP A 153 -4.60 1.69 14.81
N ILE A 154 -5.14 2.28 15.87
CA ILE A 154 -5.93 1.54 16.84
C ILE A 154 -7.31 1.34 16.21
N PRO A 155 -7.83 0.10 16.13
CA PRO A 155 -9.16 -0.21 15.59
C PRO A 155 -10.27 0.20 16.58
N ASN A 156 -10.28 1.48 16.96
CA ASN A 156 -11.15 2.01 18.00
C ASN A 156 -12.52 2.39 17.45
N LEU A 157 -13.44 1.41 17.41
CA LEU A 157 -14.82 1.63 16.97
C LEU A 157 -15.78 1.98 18.12
N PHE A 158 -15.40 1.71 19.38
CA PHE A 158 -16.32 1.69 20.53
C PHE A 158 -15.87 2.57 21.70
N GLY A 159 -14.80 3.36 21.53
CA GLY A 159 -14.23 4.20 22.58
C GLY A 159 -13.41 3.42 23.62
N THR A 160 -13.15 4.07 24.75
CA THR A 160 -12.34 3.55 25.87
C THR A 160 -13.14 3.47 27.18
N GLU A 161 -14.47 3.41 27.08
CA GLU A 161 -15.38 3.52 28.21
C GLU A 161 -15.42 2.25 29.08
N THR A 162 -15.95 2.42 30.30
CA THR A 162 -16.38 1.30 31.14
C THR A 162 -17.48 0.48 30.43
N GLU A 163 -17.51 -0.84 30.62
CA GLU A 163 -18.43 -1.75 29.91
C GLU A 163 -18.21 -1.90 28.39
N LEU A 164 -16.97 -1.70 27.91
CA LEU A 164 -16.58 -1.80 26.49
C LEU A 164 -17.18 -2.99 25.73
N GLY A 165 -17.34 -4.17 26.35
CA GLY A 165 -17.94 -5.34 25.71
C GLY A 165 -19.43 -5.17 25.34
N LYS A 166 -20.22 -4.46 26.16
CA LYS A 166 -21.64 -4.20 25.86
C LYS A 166 -21.77 -3.17 24.75
N ILE A 167 -20.95 -2.10 24.81
CA ILE A 167 -20.91 -1.05 23.79
C ILE A 167 -20.50 -1.68 22.46
N ALA A 168 -19.43 -2.47 22.45
CA ALA A 168 -18.94 -3.19 21.27
C ALA A 168 -20.05 -4.04 20.63
N TYR A 169 -20.76 -4.84 21.43
CA TYR A 169 -21.86 -5.67 20.91
C TYR A 169 -22.96 -4.83 20.23
N HIS A 170 -23.50 -3.82 20.90
CA HIS A 170 -24.60 -3.01 20.36
C HIS A 170 -24.18 -2.20 19.12
N THR A 171 -22.98 -1.63 19.13
CA THR A 171 -22.46 -0.88 17.97
C THR A 171 -22.29 -1.78 16.76
N LEU A 172 -21.81 -3.02 16.95
CA LEU A 172 -21.69 -4.00 15.88
C LEU A 172 -23.04 -4.52 15.39
N GLU A 173 -24.01 -4.68 16.29
CA GLU A 173 -25.38 -5.12 15.99
C GLU A 173 -26.12 -4.12 15.10
N GLN A 174 -25.87 -2.83 15.31
CA GLN A 174 -26.36 -1.75 14.44
C GLN A 174 -25.68 -1.70 13.06
N GLY A 175 -24.75 -2.62 12.78
CA GLY A 175 -24.06 -2.71 11.50
C GLY A 175 -22.82 -1.81 11.39
N SER A 176 -22.43 -1.10 12.45
CA SER A 176 -21.21 -0.28 12.44
C SER A 176 -19.98 -1.15 12.24
N ARG A 177 -19.06 -0.71 11.38
CA ARG A 177 -17.78 -1.37 11.07
C ARG A 177 -16.68 -0.32 10.94
N LEU A 178 -15.43 -0.76 10.97
CA LEU A 178 -14.28 0.11 10.73
C LEU A 178 -14.35 0.71 9.32
N SER A 179 -14.09 2.01 9.21
CA SER A 179 -14.02 2.70 7.92
C SER A 179 -12.83 2.21 7.10
N LYS A 180 -12.90 2.38 5.78
CA LYS A 180 -11.80 2.03 4.88
C LYS A 180 -10.57 2.90 5.18
N PRO A 181 -9.38 2.30 5.42
CA PRO A 181 -8.14 3.08 5.57
C PRO A 181 -7.76 3.81 4.28
N ASP A 182 -7.08 4.95 4.43
CA ASP A 182 -6.57 5.72 3.29
C ASP A 182 -5.56 4.90 2.48
N GLY A 183 -5.72 4.89 1.15
CA GLY A 183 -4.84 4.14 0.24
C GLY A 183 -5.07 2.62 0.23
N CYS A 184 -6.02 2.10 0.99
CA CYS A 184 -6.40 0.68 0.94
C CYS A 184 -7.07 0.34 -0.41
N PRO A 185 -6.68 -0.73 -1.12
CA PRO A 185 -7.39 -1.17 -2.32
C PRO A 185 -8.83 -1.59 -2.02
N ASP A 186 -9.76 -1.32 -2.94
CA ASP A 186 -11.17 -1.70 -2.78
C ASP A 186 -11.34 -3.21 -2.59
N SER A 187 -10.63 -4.02 -3.38
CA SER A 187 -10.69 -5.49 -3.28
C SER A 187 -10.27 -6.01 -1.91
N VAL A 188 -9.32 -5.33 -1.26
CA VAL A 188 -8.84 -5.66 0.09
C VAL A 188 -9.89 -5.27 1.13
N TYR A 189 -10.48 -4.07 1.03
CA TYR A 189 -11.52 -3.64 1.95
C TYR A 189 -12.81 -4.47 1.80
N ASP A 190 -13.17 -4.87 0.59
CA ASP A 190 -14.27 -5.79 0.33
C ASP A 190 -14.07 -7.14 1.02
N LEU A 191 -12.82 -7.65 1.05
CA LEU A 191 -12.48 -8.85 1.79
C LEU A 191 -12.61 -8.65 3.31
N MET A 192 -12.15 -7.51 3.85
CA MET A 192 -12.37 -7.16 5.27
C MET A 192 -13.87 -7.15 5.60
N GLY A 193 -14.69 -6.54 4.75
CA GLY A 193 -16.15 -6.50 4.91
C GLY A 193 -16.81 -7.89 4.89
N LYS A 194 -16.26 -8.85 4.13
CA LYS A 194 -16.70 -10.26 4.16
C LYS A 194 -16.30 -10.95 5.47
N CYS A 195 -15.13 -10.64 6.03
CA CYS A 195 -14.71 -11.16 7.34
C CYS A 195 -15.59 -10.63 8.48
N TRP A 196 -16.18 -9.45 8.36
CA TRP A 196 -17.02 -8.81 9.39
C TRP A 196 -18.52 -9.02 9.22
N LYS A 197 -18.95 -10.07 8.51
CA LYS A 197 -20.35 -10.48 8.48
C LYS A 197 -20.82 -10.86 9.88
N TRP A 198 -22.05 -10.45 10.22
CA TRP A 198 -22.66 -10.73 11.51
C TRP A 198 -22.72 -12.23 11.77
N GLU A 199 -23.41 -12.95 10.88
CA GLU A 199 -23.49 -14.41 10.92
C GLU A 199 -22.12 -15.06 10.62
N PRO A 200 -21.57 -15.89 11.52
CA PRO A 200 -20.28 -16.57 11.35
C PRO A 200 -20.16 -17.39 10.07
N GLU A 201 -21.27 -18.00 9.62
CA GLU A 201 -21.33 -18.90 8.47
C GLU A 201 -21.17 -18.13 7.14
N LEU A 202 -21.53 -16.85 7.12
CA LEU A 202 -21.36 -15.96 5.96
C LEU A 202 -19.92 -15.45 5.81
N ARG A 203 -19.09 -15.61 6.84
CA ARG A 203 -17.67 -15.25 6.78
C ARG A 203 -16.92 -16.28 5.94
N PRO A 204 -15.92 -15.90 5.15
CA PRO A 204 -15.14 -16.84 4.35
C PRO A 204 -14.34 -17.83 5.23
N THR A 205 -13.85 -18.92 4.64
CA THR A 205 -12.84 -19.79 5.27
C THR A 205 -11.44 -19.20 5.05
N PHE A 206 -10.46 -19.59 5.89
CA PHE A 206 -9.07 -19.15 5.68
C PHE A 206 -8.51 -19.63 4.33
N THR A 207 -8.92 -20.82 3.86
CA THR A 207 -8.60 -21.30 2.51
C THR A 207 -9.11 -20.34 1.42
N GLN A 208 -10.36 -19.85 1.53
CA GLN A 208 -10.94 -18.88 0.59
C GLN A 208 -10.25 -17.51 0.68
N ILE A 209 -9.92 -17.05 1.90
CA ILE A 209 -9.16 -15.82 2.13
C ILE A 209 -7.79 -15.92 1.46
N HIS A 210 -7.05 -16.99 1.71
CA HIS A 210 -5.71 -17.21 1.16
C HIS A 210 -5.74 -17.22 -0.37
N ALA A 211 -6.66 -17.97 -0.98
CA ALA A 211 -6.84 -17.99 -2.42
C ALA A 211 -7.14 -16.60 -3.01
N ARG A 212 -7.96 -15.80 -2.31
CA ARG A 212 -8.29 -14.44 -2.75
C ARG A 212 -7.09 -13.50 -2.65
N CYS A 213 -6.40 -13.47 -1.52
CA CYS A 213 -5.20 -12.64 -1.33
C CYS A 213 -4.12 -12.98 -2.37
N PHE A 214 -3.93 -14.27 -2.64
CA PHE A 214 -2.98 -14.75 -3.65
C PHE A 214 -3.39 -14.31 -5.06
N HIS A 215 -4.66 -14.46 -5.43
CA HIS A 215 -5.16 -14.02 -6.73
C HIS A 215 -5.03 -12.51 -6.95
N ASP A 216 -5.33 -11.70 -5.93
CA ASP A 216 -5.16 -10.25 -6.00
C ASP A 216 -3.66 -9.88 -6.17
N SER A 217 -2.75 -10.65 -5.56
CA SER A 217 -1.30 -10.49 -5.77
C SER A 217 -0.85 -10.89 -7.19
N ASP A 218 -1.47 -11.93 -7.76
CA ASP A 218 -1.17 -12.48 -9.09
C ASP A 218 -1.76 -11.64 -10.23
N HIS A 219 -2.96 -11.07 -10.09
CA HIS A 219 -3.50 -10.13 -11.07
C HIS A 219 -2.65 -8.86 -11.15
N HIS A 220 -2.17 -8.40 -9.99
CA HIS A 220 -1.15 -7.36 -9.94
C HIS A 220 0.15 -7.79 -10.62
N HIS A 221 0.46 -9.10 -10.73
CA HIS A 221 1.61 -9.60 -11.48
C HIS A 221 1.33 -9.83 -12.99
N LYS A 222 0.13 -10.28 -13.41
CA LYS A 222 -0.19 -10.61 -14.81
C LYS A 222 -0.48 -9.38 -15.67
N HIS A 223 -1.12 -8.34 -15.13
CA HIS A 223 -1.20 -7.03 -15.81
C HIS A 223 0.18 -6.36 -16.01
N ARG A 224 1.28 -6.93 -15.46
CA ARG A 224 2.67 -6.47 -15.71
C ARG A 224 3.24 -6.93 -17.05
N HIS A 225 2.67 -7.94 -17.71
CA HIS A 225 3.26 -8.54 -18.91
C HIS A 225 2.51 -8.26 -20.22
N ASP A 226 1.27 -7.75 -20.18
CA ASP A 226 0.40 -7.67 -21.36
C ASP A 226 0.26 -6.26 -21.99
N THR A 227 1.28 -5.40 -21.85
CA THR A 227 1.29 -4.06 -22.50
C THR A 227 2.07 -4.04 -23.82
N ARG A 228 2.20 -5.19 -24.50
CA ARG A 228 2.97 -5.31 -25.74
C ARG A 228 2.14 -5.26 -27.04
N GLU A 229 0.80 -5.26 -27.00
CA GLU A 229 -0.03 -5.30 -28.21
C GLU A 229 -0.79 -4.00 -28.58
N ASP A 230 -0.72 -2.93 -27.78
CA ASP A 230 -1.38 -1.64 -28.13
C ASP A 230 -0.56 -0.74 -29.07
N ARG A 231 0.36 -1.30 -29.85
CA ARG A 231 1.16 -0.55 -30.83
C ARG A 231 0.49 -0.36 -32.20
N HIS A 232 -0.66 -0.98 -32.46
CA HIS A 232 -1.28 -0.93 -33.80
C HIS A 232 -2.58 -0.11 -33.92
N HIS A 233 -3.24 0.29 -32.83
CA HIS A 233 -4.49 1.08 -32.93
C HIS A 233 -4.31 2.61 -33.03
N ALA A 234 -3.14 3.16 -32.70
CA ALA A 234 -2.92 4.61 -32.69
C ALA A 234 -2.64 5.24 -34.07
N ALA A 235 -2.46 4.44 -35.14
CA ALA A 235 -2.12 4.94 -36.47
C ALA A 235 -3.34 5.32 -37.34
N MET A 236 -4.56 5.05 -36.91
CA MET A 236 -5.78 5.22 -37.74
C MET A 236 -6.51 6.57 -37.56
N TYR A 237 -6.09 7.45 -36.65
CA TYR A 237 -6.76 8.74 -36.41
C TYR A 237 -6.01 9.99 -36.91
N ALA A 238 -4.90 9.82 -37.64
CA ALA A 238 -4.11 10.93 -38.15
C ALA A 238 -4.35 11.24 -39.64
N GLN A 239 -5.59 11.14 -40.14
CA GLN A 239 -6.00 11.76 -41.40
C GLN A 239 -7.47 12.21 -41.30
N GLY A 240 -7.67 13.51 -41.07
CA GLY A 240 -9.00 14.10 -40.91
C GLY A 240 -8.90 15.59 -40.63
N SER A 241 -8.72 16.33 -41.71
CA SER A 241 -8.67 17.80 -41.85
C SER A 241 -9.76 18.58 -41.11
N GLY A 242 -9.39 19.75 -40.59
CA GLY A 242 -10.31 20.79 -40.15
C GLY A 242 -9.56 22.03 -39.66
N ALA A 243 -9.07 22.84 -40.60
CA ALA A 243 -8.49 24.14 -40.30
C ALA A 243 -9.55 25.09 -39.70
N VAL A 244 -9.21 25.72 -38.57
CA VAL A 244 -9.87 26.95 -38.12
C VAL A 244 -8.78 27.94 -37.74
N ASN A 245 -8.74 29.04 -38.49
CA ASN A 245 -7.80 30.15 -38.39
C ASN A 245 -8.12 31.08 -37.21
N GLY A 246 -7.06 31.50 -36.52
CA GLY A 246 -7.00 32.62 -35.58
C GLY A 246 -5.77 32.44 -34.68
N PRO A 247 -4.85 33.42 -34.55
CA PRO A 247 -3.70 33.26 -33.67
C PRO A 247 -4.21 33.35 -32.24
N VAL A 248 -4.50 32.20 -31.63
CA VAL A 248 -4.79 32.17 -30.21
C VAL A 248 -3.46 32.43 -29.50
N GLN A 249 -3.30 33.67 -29.03
CA GLN A 249 -2.16 34.11 -28.26
C GLN A 249 -2.23 33.46 -26.87
N HIS A 250 -1.86 32.19 -26.81
CA HIS A 250 -1.65 31.50 -25.54
C HIS A 250 -0.24 31.86 -25.06
N SER A 251 -0.14 32.50 -23.89
CA SER A 251 1.12 32.61 -23.17
C SER A 251 1.70 31.20 -23.03
N PRO A 252 2.94 30.98 -23.46
CA PRO A 252 3.48 29.63 -23.50
C PRO A 252 3.59 29.08 -22.06
N ILE A 253 3.08 27.87 -21.85
CA ILE A 253 3.06 27.18 -20.54
C ILE A 253 4.49 27.05 -19.99
N HIS A 254 5.46 26.87 -20.87
CA HIS A 254 6.88 26.86 -20.58
C HIS A 254 7.62 27.79 -21.53
N THR A 255 8.70 28.41 -21.08
CA THR A 255 9.53 29.31 -21.93
C THR A 255 10.59 28.56 -22.73
N ASP A 256 10.70 27.25 -22.55
CA ASP A 256 11.60 26.35 -23.27
C ASP A 256 10.93 24.97 -23.46
N ALA A 257 11.59 24.08 -24.21
CA ALA A 257 11.09 22.78 -24.63
C ALA A 257 10.63 21.91 -23.45
N VAL A 258 9.39 21.41 -23.54
CA VAL A 258 8.87 20.37 -22.68
C VAL A 258 9.56 19.05 -23.02
N VAL A 259 10.20 18.43 -22.03
CA VAL A 259 10.98 17.20 -22.22
C VAL A 259 10.32 15.97 -21.61
N SER A 260 9.35 16.17 -20.72
CA SER A 260 8.65 15.07 -20.06
C SER A 260 7.21 15.44 -19.74
N LEU A 261 6.31 14.48 -19.96
CA LEU A 261 4.90 14.56 -19.61
C LEU A 261 4.52 13.35 -18.74
N SER A 262 3.64 13.57 -17.76
CA SER A 262 3.01 12.51 -16.98
C SER A 262 1.51 12.77 -16.90
N LYS A 263 0.70 11.74 -17.14
CA LYS A 263 -0.75 11.82 -16.93
C LYS A 263 -1.02 11.87 -15.43
N VAL A 264 -1.95 12.73 -15.01
CA VAL A 264 -2.42 12.84 -13.62
C VAL A 264 -3.80 12.23 -13.51
N GLN A 265 -4.74 12.77 -14.29
CA GLN A 265 -6.11 12.28 -14.45
C GLN A 265 -6.63 12.70 -15.84
N PRO A 266 -7.80 12.23 -16.30
CA PRO A 266 -8.39 12.76 -17.54
C PRO A 266 -8.51 14.30 -17.46
N GLY A 267 -8.01 15.00 -18.48
CA GLY A 267 -8.05 16.47 -18.55
C GLY A 267 -6.85 17.19 -17.94
N ILE A 268 -6.03 16.52 -17.11
CA ILE A 268 -4.90 17.14 -16.40
C ILE A 268 -3.60 16.37 -16.65
N CYS A 269 -2.55 17.10 -17.03
CA CYS A 269 -1.21 16.56 -17.21
C CYS A 269 -0.17 17.35 -16.42
N LEU A 270 0.92 16.66 -16.10
CA LEU A 270 2.12 17.22 -15.49
C LEU A 270 3.19 17.34 -16.58
N SER A 271 3.81 18.51 -16.71
CA SER A 271 4.88 18.79 -17.66
C SER A 271 6.16 19.25 -16.97
N GLY A 272 7.30 18.78 -17.47
CA GLY A 272 8.62 19.25 -17.07
C GLY A 272 9.40 19.77 -18.27
N SER A 273 10.09 20.90 -18.11
CA SER A 273 10.74 21.60 -19.22
C SER A 273 12.20 21.96 -18.93
N LYS A 274 12.93 22.27 -20.00
CA LYS A 274 14.26 22.89 -19.95
C LYS A 274 14.27 24.27 -19.29
N ASP A 275 13.11 24.91 -19.17
CA ASP A 275 12.95 26.17 -18.41
C ASP A 275 13.08 25.98 -16.88
N LYS A 276 13.41 24.76 -16.43
CA LYS A 276 13.63 24.32 -15.04
C LYS A 276 12.34 24.18 -14.23
N ASN A 277 11.19 24.39 -14.85
CA ASN A 277 9.91 24.37 -14.17
C ASN A 277 9.17 23.05 -14.37
N VAL A 278 8.36 22.73 -13.37
CA VAL A 278 7.34 21.69 -13.42
C VAL A 278 5.98 22.37 -13.36
N VAL A 279 5.07 21.99 -14.26
CA VAL A 279 3.75 22.61 -14.36
C VAL A 279 2.66 21.54 -14.35
N LEU A 280 1.62 21.77 -13.56
CA LEU A 280 0.36 21.03 -13.63
C LEU A 280 -0.60 21.82 -14.50
N TYR A 281 -1.04 21.23 -15.61
CA TYR A 281 -1.83 21.90 -16.63
C TYR A 281 -3.14 21.16 -16.89
N ASP A 282 -4.24 21.89 -16.84
CA ASP A 282 -5.54 21.44 -17.31
C ASP A 282 -5.69 21.85 -18.77
N TYR A 283 -5.64 20.86 -19.67
CA TYR A 283 -5.72 21.09 -21.11
C TYR A 283 -7.16 21.18 -21.63
N GLN A 284 -8.16 20.88 -20.79
CA GLN A 284 -9.58 21.10 -21.12
C GLN A 284 -9.95 22.56 -20.87
N SER A 285 -9.60 23.08 -19.69
CA SER A 285 -9.84 24.49 -19.34
C SER A 285 -8.76 25.44 -19.86
N LYS A 286 -7.68 24.88 -20.41
CA LYS A 286 -6.47 25.60 -20.88
C LYS A 286 -5.80 26.44 -19.79
N LYS A 287 -5.85 25.99 -18.54
CA LYS A 287 -5.37 26.73 -17.37
C LYS A 287 -4.18 26.04 -16.71
N ILE A 288 -3.23 26.84 -16.23
CA ILE A 288 -2.17 26.38 -15.33
C ILE A 288 -2.77 26.26 -13.93
N GLU A 289 -2.77 25.04 -13.40
CA GLU A 289 -3.28 24.73 -12.06
C GLU A 289 -2.22 25.01 -10.99
N ASP A 290 -0.97 24.62 -11.24
CA ASP A 290 0.16 24.87 -10.35
C ASP A 290 1.47 24.98 -11.14
N ARG A 291 2.44 25.69 -10.56
CA ARG A 291 3.81 25.80 -11.08
C ARG A 291 4.80 25.66 -9.93
N TRP A 292 5.79 24.78 -10.11
CA TRP A 292 6.91 24.61 -9.19
C TRP A 292 8.21 25.06 -9.82
N THR A 293 8.95 25.86 -9.06
CA THR A 293 10.26 26.42 -9.40
C THR A 293 11.24 26.05 -8.28
N GLY A 294 12.46 25.61 -8.61
CA GLY A 294 13.44 25.27 -7.56
C GLY A 294 14.55 24.30 -7.99
N HIS A 295 14.54 23.80 -9.23
CA HIS A 295 15.69 23.14 -9.83
C HIS A 295 16.67 24.17 -10.40
N GLU A 296 17.97 23.91 -10.26
CA GLU A 296 19.03 24.83 -10.72
C GLU A 296 19.35 24.65 -12.21
N ARG A 297 18.98 23.50 -12.76
CA ARG A 297 19.16 23.13 -14.17
C ARG A 297 17.89 22.51 -14.75
N GLU A 298 17.96 22.13 -16.02
CA GLU A 298 16.85 21.64 -16.81
C GLU A 298 16.23 20.38 -16.20
N ILE A 299 14.89 20.32 -16.21
CA ILE A 299 14.17 19.08 -15.92
C ILE A 299 14.52 18.04 -16.98
N THR A 300 14.63 16.78 -16.57
CA THR A 300 14.85 15.64 -17.47
C THR A 300 13.67 14.69 -17.46
N LYS A 301 12.99 14.55 -16.32
CA LYS A 301 11.82 13.69 -16.17
C LYS A 301 10.85 14.22 -15.12
N VAL A 302 9.56 14.00 -15.35
CA VAL A 302 8.51 14.17 -14.35
C VAL A 302 7.64 12.93 -14.24
N LYS A 303 7.17 12.63 -13.04
CA LYS A 303 6.26 11.52 -12.74
C LYS A 303 5.26 11.94 -11.67
N TYR A 304 3.98 11.63 -11.90
CA TYR A 304 2.94 11.76 -10.90
C TYR A 304 2.69 10.40 -10.25
N GLY A 305 2.72 10.37 -8.91
CA GLY A 305 2.27 9.24 -8.13
C GLY A 305 0.82 9.44 -7.68
N ALA A 306 -0.09 8.67 -8.24
CA ALA A 306 -1.52 8.71 -7.92
C ALA A 306 -1.84 8.32 -6.47
N ILE A 307 -1.13 7.33 -5.92
CA ILE A 307 -1.40 6.86 -4.54
C ILE A 307 -0.84 7.85 -3.52
N CYS A 308 0.41 8.28 -3.70
CA CYS A 308 1.02 9.23 -2.76
C CYS A 308 0.62 10.70 -3.00
N GLN A 309 -0.15 10.96 -4.07
CA GLN A 309 -0.47 12.29 -4.59
C GLN A 309 0.78 13.18 -4.72
N GLY A 310 1.91 12.56 -5.05
CA GLY A 310 3.23 13.17 -5.11
C GLY A 310 3.64 13.49 -6.54
N ILE A 311 4.33 14.60 -6.72
CA ILE A 311 4.87 15.04 -8.00
C ILE A 311 6.39 14.93 -7.92
N PHE A 312 7.00 14.12 -8.78
CA PHE A 312 8.44 13.92 -8.80
C PHE A 312 9.05 14.57 -10.03
N SER A 313 10.17 15.26 -9.86
CA SER A 313 10.98 15.78 -10.95
C SER A 313 12.44 15.42 -10.79
N ALA A 314 13.08 15.06 -11.89
CA ALA A 314 14.51 14.85 -12.01
C ALA A 314 15.13 15.95 -12.86
N SER A 315 16.38 16.29 -12.56
CA SER A 315 17.06 17.41 -13.20
C SER A 315 18.53 17.13 -13.50
N ARG A 316 19.07 17.93 -14.42
CA ARG A 316 20.51 18.00 -14.73
C ARG A 316 21.36 18.59 -13.59
N ASP A 317 20.73 19.14 -12.56
CA ASP A 317 21.39 19.58 -11.33
C ASP A 317 21.75 18.42 -10.39
N LYS A 318 21.50 17.18 -10.83
CA LYS A 318 21.77 15.93 -10.10
C LYS A 318 20.85 15.72 -8.88
N SER A 319 19.76 16.47 -8.80
CA SER A 319 18.74 16.29 -7.77
C SER A 319 17.48 15.63 -8.33
N VAL A 320 16.76 14.98 -7.42
CA VAL A 320 15.35 14.65 -7.60
C VAL A 320 14.56 15.44 -6.56
N LYS A 321 13.45 16.07 -6.95
CA LYS A 321 12.59 16.82 -6.03
C LYS A 321 11.17 16.25 -5.98
N LEU A 322 10.57 16.31 -4.80
CA LEU A 322 9.18 15.95 -4.54
C LEU A 322 8.35 17.20 -4.24
N TRP A 323 7.21 17.32 -4.90
CA TRP A 323 6.26 18.41 -4.80
C TRP A 323 4.86 17.89 -4.49
N ARG A 324 3.96 18.79 -4.09
CA ARG A 324 2.53 18.52 -3.91
C ARG A 324 1.71 19.70 -4.39
N ARG A 325 0.52 19.40 -4.90
CA ARG A 325 -0.49 20.39 -5.32
C ARG A 325 -0.76 21.42 -4.22
N GLY A 326 -0.84 22.69 -4.59
CA GLY A 326 -1.08 23.81 -3.66
C GLY A 326 0.06 24.17 -2.71
N ASN A 327 1.23 23.50 -2.80
CA ASN A 327 2.43 23.89 -2.07
C ASN A 327 3.49 24.37 -3.07
N ALA A 328 3.89 25.64 -2.98
CA ALA A 328 4.92 26.22 -3.84
C ALA A 328 6.32 25.71 -3.51
N ASP A 329 6.57 25.35 -2.25
CA ASP A 329 7.89 24.90 -1.79
C ASP A 329 8.13 23.42 -2.06
N THR A 330 9.40 23.06 -2.25
CA THR A 330 9.81 21.67 -2.37
C THR A 330 9.54 20.92 -1.05
N ILE A 331 8.82 19.80 -1.12
CA ILE A 331 8.58 18.95 0.06
C ILE A 331 9.86 18.26 0.50
N ARG A 332 10.59 17.69 -0.47
CA ARG A 332 11.84 17.00 -0.22
C ARG A 332 12.73 17.06 -1.44
N GLU A 333 14.02 17.23 -1.18
CA GLU A 333 15.08 17.18 -2.17
C GLU A 333 15.96 15.96 -1.89
N TYR A 334 16.20 15.18 -2.93
CA TYR A 334 17.04 14.00 -2.89
C TYR A 334 18.37 14.32 -3.58
N LEU A 335 19.40 14.43 -2.76
CA LEU A 335 20.77 14.75 -3.14
C LEU A 335 21.66 13.51 -3.00
N GLY A 336 22.78 13.48 -3.74
CA GLY A 336 23.75 12.38 -3.69
C GLY A 336 24.01 11.69 -5.03
N HIS A 337 23.34 12.10 -6.11
CA HIS A 337 23.70 11.64 -7.45
C HIS A 337 24.96 12.38 -7.93
N GLU A 338 25.99 11.64 -8.32
CA GLU A 338 27.24 12.23 -8.84
C GLU A 338 27.07 12.75 -10.28
N LEU A 339 26.02 12.30 -10.97
CA LEU A 339 25.74 12.54 -12.39
C LEU A 339 24.30 13.03 -12.61
N VAL A 340 24.03 13.48 -13.84
CA VAL A 340 22.69 13.91 -14.27
C VAL A 340 21.69 12.76 -14.10
N VAL A 341 20.56 13.07 -13.51
CA VAL A 341 19.43 12.15 -13.46
C VAL A 341 18.72 12.19 -14.81
N SER A 342 18.69 11.08 -15.54
CA SER A 342 18.17 11.01 -16.91
C SER A 342 16.76 10.40 -16.99
N ALA A 343 16.36 9.59 -16.01
CA ALA A 343 15.03 9.02 -15.96
C ALA A 343 14.53 8.76 -14.53
N LEU A 344 13.21 8.77 -14.41
CA LEU A 344 12.44 8.42 -13.22
C LEU A 344 11.40 7.37 -13.58
N ASP A 345 11.22 6.40 -12.71
CA ASP A 345 10.16 5.41 -12.81
C ASP A 345 9.51 5.13 -11.45
N LEU A 346 8.19 5.01 -11.43
CA LEU A 346 7.41 4.68 -10.24
C LEU A 346 6.89 3.26 -10.38
N ASN A 347 6.96 2.48 -9.31
CA ASN A 347 6.44 1.13 -9.33
C ASN A 347 4.91 1.09 -9.29
N GLN A 348 4.34 -0.10 -9.47
CA GLN A 348 2.90 -0.29 -9.29
C GLN A 348 2.50 0.03 -7.85
N GLY A 349 1.79 1.15 -7.70
CA GLY A 349 1.33 1.71 -6.43
C GLY A 349 2.14 2.91 -5.91
N ASP A 350 3.11 3.41 -6.68
CA ASP A 350 3.93 4.59 -6.34
C ASP A 350 4.69 4.48 -5.01
N PHE A 351 4.98 3.24 -4.62
CA PHE A 351 5.66 2.89 -3.39
C PHE A 351 7.16 3.15 -3.46
N TYR A 352 7.84 2.89 -4.59
CA TYR A 352 9.26 3.23 -4.82
C TYR A 352 9.48 4.04 -6.09
N LEU A 353 10.46 4.95 -6.04
CA LEU A 353 10.98 5.72 -7.16
C LEU A 353 12.34 5.18 -7.59
N LYS A 354 12.43 4.68 -8.82
CA LYS A 354 13.70 4.32 -9.46
C LYS A 354 14.26 5.55 -10.18
N VAL A 355 15.54 5.81 -9.94
CA VAL A 355 16.27 6.94 -10.50
C VAL A 355 17.41 6.39 -11.34
N TYR A 356 17.50 6.81 -12.59
CA TYR A 356 18.56 6.39 -13.50
C TYR A 356 19.46 7.59 -13.80
N THR A 357 20.77 7.39 -13.72
CA THR A 357 21.78 8.36 -14.10
C THR A 357 22.52 7.83 -15.32
N CYS A 358 22.94 8.72 -16.22
CA CYS A 358 23.79 8.35 -17.36
C CYS A 358 25.23 8.79 -17.07
N LEU A 359 26.19 7.91 -17.37
CA LEU A 359 27.62 8.22 -17.47
C LEU A 359 27.91 9.10 -18.67
#